data_AF-A0A953YIG6-F1
#
_entry.id   AF-A0A953YIG6-F1
#
_cell.length_a   1.000
_cell.length_b   1.000
_cell.length_c   1.000
_cell.angle_alpha   90.00
_cell.angle_beta   90.00
_cell.angle_gamma   90.00
#
_symmetry.space_group_name_H-M   'P 1'
#
loop_
_entity.id
_entity.type
_entity.pdbx_description
1 polymer ?
#
loop_
_entity_poly.entity_id
_entity_poly.type
_entity_poly.pdbx_seq_one_letter_code
_entity_poly.pdbx_strand_id
1 'polypeptide(L)'
;YGGADAMASLKPITKYCTYATSPAEAVYGVQMAVKHASLPRTGPAAVIMKTPIIRQEVEMPTKPVLYGSQGYLAYTPARPDADAVARLAALLNGAERPVIIAGNGVMAANMGAALQDLAEKAGIAVATSYNAKGVVAETSDIAVGMLGTWGMPTANRAVAEADLVVMLGASMGPDYTRFRDPDLIRPGDQTLVQVDVDPRN
;
A
#
# COMPACT_ATOMS: atom_id res chain seq x y z
N TYR A 1 -39.59 -7.54 -6.68
CA TYR A 1 -38.26 -6.93 -6.79
C TYR A 1 -37.50 -7.24 -5.51
N GLY A 2 -36.65 -8.27 -5.54
CA GLY A 2 -35.83 -8.68 -4.40
C GLY A 2 -34.68 -7.70 -4.18
N GLY A 3 -34.29 -7.48 -2.93
CA GLY A 3 -33.18 -6.58 -2.60
C GLY A 3 -31.89 -7.01 -3.29
N ALA A 4 -31.07 -6.04 -3.68
CA ALA A 4 -29.74 -6.31 -4.22
C ALA A 4 -28.92 -7.14 -3.22
N ASP A 5 -28.22 -8.16 -3.71
CA ASP A 5 -27.30 -8.94 -2.88
C ASP A 5 -26.07 -8.08 -2.55
N ALA A 6 -26.16 -7.35 -1.44
CA ALA A 6 -25.11 -6.46 -0.97
C ALA A 6 -23.81 -7.22 -0.67
N MET A 7 -23.90 -8.48 -0.23
CA MET A 7 -22.71 -9.26 0.09
C MET A 7 -21.97 -9.64 -1.20
N ALA A 8 -22.68 -10.17 -2.20
CA ALA A 8 -22.11 -10.48 -3.51
C ALA A 8 -21.55 -9.22 -4.19
N SER A 9 -22.20 -8.06 -4.02
CA SER A 9 -21.77 -6.79 -4.61
C SER A 9 -20.51 -6.23 -3.96
N LEU A 10 -20.35 -6.35 -2.64
CA LEU A 10 -19.24 -5.75 -1.90
C LEU A 10 -18.02 -6.67 -1.76
N LYS A 11 -18.21 -7.99 -1.84
CA LYS A 11 -17.13 -8.98 -1.69
C LYS A 11 -15.94 -8.77 -2.65
N PRO A 12 -16.12 -8.42 -3.94
CA PRO A 12 -14.99 -8.22 -4.86
C PRO A 12 -14.15 -6.97 -4.55
N ILE A 13 -14.70 -6.00 -3.83
CA ILE A 13 -14.08 -4.69 -3.58
C ILE A 13 -13.70 -4.47 -2.10
N THR A 14 -13.75 -5.51 -1.28
CA THR A 14 -13.40 -5.45 0.16
C THR A 14 -12.46 -6.59 0.55
N LYS A 15 -11.55 -6.33 1.50
CA LYS A 15 -10.65 -7.35 2.07
C LYS A 15 -11.39 -8.38 2.91
N TYR A 16 -12.50 -7.97 3.51
CA TYR A 16 -13.36 -8.78 4.34
C TYR A 16 -14.81 -8.34 4.11
N CYS A 17 -15.68 -9.31 3.86
CA CYS A 17 -17.10 -9.08 3.63
C CYS A 17 -17.87 -10.16 4.41
N THR A 18 -18.69 -9.74 5.37
CA THR A 18 -19.48 -10.67 6.20
C THR A 18 -20.93 -10.23 6.30
N TYR A 19 -21.78 -11.16 6.71
CA TYR A 19 -23.21 -10.95 6.85
C TYR A 19 -23.65 -11.36 8.25
N ALA A 20 -24.27 -10.43 8.99
CA ALA A 20 -24.72 -10.64 10.36
C ALA A 20 -26.25 -10.76 10.43
N THR A 21 -26.70 -11.88 11.00
CA THR A 21 -28.09 -12.25 11.26
C THR A 21 -28.45 -12.29 12.74
N SER A 22 -27.45 -12.21 13.62
CA SER A 22 -27.62 -12.03 15.07
C SER A 22 -26.75 -10.89 15.60
N PRO A 23 -27.06 -10.32 16.78
CA PRO A 23 -26.22 -9.30 17.40
C PRO A 23 -24.80 -9.79 17.72
N ALA A 24 -24.65 -11.05 18.12
CA ALA A 24 -23.35 -11.68 18.35
C ALA A 24 -22.47 -11.72 17.07
N GLU A 25 -23.08 -12.08 15.94
CA GLU A 25 -22.42 -12.04 14.63
C GLU A 25 -22.04 -10.62 14.21
N ALA A 26 -22.87 -9.63 14.53
CA ALA A 26 -22.56 -8.23 14.25
C ALA A 26 -21.33 -7.77 15.03
N VAL A 27 -21.28 -8.07 16.33
CA VAL A 27 -20.11 -7.76 17.19
C VAL A 27 -18.85 -8.44 16.66
N TYR A 28 -18.92 -9.73 16.34
CA TYR A 28 -17.79 -10.46 15.78
C TYR A 28 -17.34 -9.91 14.43
N GLY A 29 -18.30 -9.70 13.53
CA GLY A 29 -18.07 -9.22 12.17
C GLY A 29 -17.42 -7.85 12.15
N VAL A 30 -17.83 -6.94 13.04
CA VAL A 30 -17.21 -5.61 13.18
C VAL A 30 -15.77 -5.72 13.68
N GLN A 31 -15.50 -6.53 14.72
CA GLN A 31 -14.13 -6.74 15.20
C GLN A 31 -13.20 -7.28 14.10
N MET A 32 -13.68 -8.25 13.32
CA MET A 32 -12.94 -8.80 12.19
C MET A 32 -12.78 -7.78 11.05
N ALA A 33 -13.81 -7.01 10.72
CA ALA A 33 -13.74 -5.99 9.69
C ALA A 33 -12.69 -4.92 10.02
N VAL A 34 -12.65 -4.44 11.27
CA VAL A 34 -11.63 -3.50 11.75
C VAL A 34 -10.24 -4.11 11.59
N LYS A 35 -10.04 -5.37 12.03
CA LYS A 35 -8.76 -6.07 11.87
C LYS A 35 -8.32 -6.17 10.40
N HIS A 36 -9.18 -6.64 9.51
CA HIS A 36 -8.85 -6.81 8.09
C HIS A 36 -8.59 -5.47 7.38
N ALA A 37 -9.29 -4.41 7.78
CA ALA A 37 -9.10 -3.08 7.22
C ALA A 37 -7.78 -2.44 7.65
N SER A 38 -7.37 -2.64 8.90
CA SER A 38 -6.20 -2.00 9.51
C SER A 38 -4.88 -2.74 9.30
N LEU A 39 -4.89 -4.06 9.05
CA LEU A 39 -3.64 -4.81 8.77
C LEU A 39 -3.02 -4.42 7.41
N PRO A 40 -1.69 -4.60 7.22
CA PRO A 40 -0.94 -4.19 6.02
C PRO A 40 -1.58 -4.58 4.69
N ARG A 41 -1.24 -3.80 3.65
CA ARG A 41 -2.06 -3.62 2.46
C ARG A 41 -3.48 -3.22 2.90
N THR A 42 -3.58 -2.08 3.59
CA THR A 42 -4.82 -1.56 4.17
C THR A 42 -5.89 -1.39 3.09
N GLY A 43 -7.15 -1.51 3.47
CA GLY A 43 -8.24 -1.46 2.50
C GLY A 43 -9.61 -1.62 3.15
N PRO A 44 -10.68 -1.47 2.38
CA PRO A 44 -12.03 -1.48 2.94
C PRO A 44 -12.45 -2.89 3.40
N ALA A 45 -13.33 -2.93 4.40
CA ALA A 45 -14.04 -4.11 4.86
C ALA A 45 -15.54 -3.78 4.99
N ALA A 46 -16.40 -4.77 4.77
CA ALA A 46 -17.85 -4.63 4.82
C ALA A 46 -18.48 -5.62 5.83
N VAL A 47 -19.40 -5.09 6.63
CA VAL A 47 -20.28 -5.87 7.51
C VAL A 47 -21.70 -5.55 7.12
N ILE A 48 -22.38 -6.50 6.48
CA ILE A 48 -23.79 -6.36 6.10
C ILE A 48 -24.62 -6.84 7.29
N MET A 49 -25.54 -6.00 7.76
CA MET A 49 -26.40 -6.31 8.91
C MET A 49 -27.87 -6.35 8.49
N LYS A 50 -28.62 -7.36 8.92
CA LYS A 50 -30.08 -7.35 8.74
C LYS A 50 -30.71 -6.25 9.60
N THR A 51 -31.65 -5.49 9.05
CA THR A 51 -32.32 -4.40 9.78
C THR A 51 -32.81 -4.75 11.20
N PRO A 52 -33.39 -5.94 11.46
CA PRO A 52 -33.84 -6.29 12.81
C PRO A 52 -32.73 -6.35 13.85
N ILE A 53 -31.49 -6.70 13.47
CA ILE A 53 -30.39 -6.85 14.43
C ILE A 53 -29.82 -5.51 14.89
N ILE A 54 -29.93 -4.46 14.08
CA ILE A 54 -29.36 -3.13 14.37
C ILE A 54 -30.02 -2.51 15.61
N ARG A 55 -31.28 -2.88 15.90
CA ARG A 55 -32.07 -2.36 17.02
C ARG A 55 -32.07 -3.27 18.25
N GLN A 56 -31.42 -4.43 18.18
CA GLN A 56 -31.39 -5.36 19.30
C GLN A 56 -30.28 -4.99 20.26
N GLU A 57 -30.58 -5.08 21.55
CA GLU A 57 -29.60 -4.89 22.61
C GLU A 57 -28.76 -6.15 22.81
N VAL A 58 -27.52 -5.95 23.26
CA VAL A 58 -26.59 -7.04 23.59
C VAL A 58 -26.19 -6.86 25.04
N GLU A 59 -26.49 -7.86 25.86
CA GLU A 59 -26.04 -7.86 27.25
C GLU A 59 -24.51 -7.98 27.31
N MET A 60 -23.91 -7.20 28.22
CA MET A 60 -22.48 -7.24 28.49
C MET A 60 -22.22 -8.00 29.80
N PRO A 61 -21.26 -8.94 29.83
CA PRO A 61 -20.36 -9.32 28.74
C PRO A 61 -21.04 -10.14 27.64
N THR A 62 -20.80 -9.79 26.38
CA THR A 62 -21.35 -10.52 25.24
C THR A 62 -20.55 -11.79 24.92
N LYS A 63 -21.16 -12.73 24.19
CA LYS A 63 -20.48 -13.82 23.50
C LYS A 63 -20.64 -13.59 21.99
N PRO A 64 -19.56 -13.36 21.22
CA PRO A 64 -18.16 -13.35 21.64
C PRO A 64 -17.78 -12.07 22.40
N VAL A 65 -16.83 -12.22 23.33
CA VAL A 65 -16.33 -11.12 24.17
C VAL A 65 -15.81 -9.98 23.30
N LEU A 66 -16.10 -8.74 23.71
CA LEU A 66 -15.50 -7.55 23.13
C LEU A 66 -14.07 -7.42 23.65
N TYR A 67 -13.12 -7.38 22.73
CA TYR A 67 -11.72 -7.17 23.09
C TYR A 67 -11.27 -5.77 22.68
N GLY A 68 -10.33 -5.22 23.45
CA GLY A 68 -9.61 -4.03 23.02
C GLY A 68 -8.92 -4.30 21.68
N SER A 69 -9.07 -3.37 20.73
CA SER A 69 -8.54 -3.53 19.37
C SER A 69 -7.02 -3.72 19.35
N GLN A 70 -6.29 -3.18 20.33
CA GLN A 70 -4.84 -3.24 20.41
C GLN A 70 -4.27 -4.67 20.32
N GLY A 71 -4.88 -5.65 20.99
CA GLY A 71 -4.44 -7.04 20.92
C GLY A 71 -4.76 -7.72 19.59
N TYR A 72 -5.87 -7.36 18.96
CA TYR A 72 -6.34 -7.96 17.70
C TYR A 72 -5.65 -7.39 16.47
N LEU A 73 -5.20 -6.14 16.59
CA LEU A 73 -4.39 -5.44 15.61
C LEU A 73 -2.91 -5.79 15.72
N ALA A 74 -2.48 -6.46 16.78
CA ALA A 74 -1.12 -7.00 16.86
C ALA A 74 -0.92 -8.05 15.76
N TYR A 75 0.11 -7.85 14.96
CA TYR A 75 0.56 -8.78 13.94
C TYR A 75 2.08 -8.82 13.94
N THR A 76 2.64 -9.91 13.44
CA THR A 76 4.09 -10.00 13.20
C THR A 76 4.39 -9.35 11.86
N PRO A 77 5.13 -8.22 11.82
CA PRO A 77 5.50 -7.60 10.55
C PRO A 77 6.41 -8.54 9.74
N ALA A 78 6.23 -8.53 8.42
CA ALA A 78 7.20 -9.15 7.54
C ALA A 78 8.57 -8.52 7.77
N ARG A 79 9.59 -9.34 7.98
CA ARG A 79 10.96 -8.89 8.07
C ARG A 79 11.63 -9.14 6.73
N PRO A 80 12.27 -8.13 6.12
CA PRO A 80 13.03 -8.35 4.90
C PRO A 80 14.21 -9.26 5.21
N ASP A 81 14.62 -10.05 4.21
CA ASP A 81 15.88 -10.79 4.26
C ASP A 81 17.04 -9.80 4.43
N ALA A 82 17.86 -10.00 5.47
CA ALA A 82 19.00 -9.13 5.78
C ALA A 82 20.00 -9.09 4.63
N ASP A 83 20.21 -10.21 3.94
CA ASP A 83 21.12 -10.26 2.79
C ASP A 83 20.54 -9.51 1.60
N ALA A 84 19.22 -9.54 1.41
CA ALA A 84 18.55 -8.74 0.38
C ALA A 84 18.67 -7.23 0.65
N VAL A 85 18.54 -6.82 1.91
CA VAL A 85 18.75 -5.42 2.32
C VAL A 85 20.20 -4.99 2.08
N ALA A 86 21.17 -5.84 2.45
CA ALA A 86 22.59 -5.56 2.21
C ALA A 86 22.92 -5.45 0.72
N ARG A 87 22.34 -6.31 -0.13
CA ARG A 87 22.47 -6.22 -1.59
C ARG A 87 21.89 -4.93 -2.14
N LEU A 88 20.69 -4.52 -1.70
CA LEU A 88 20.09 -3.26 -2.13
C LEU A 88 20.94 -2.05 -1.71
N ALA A 89 21.48 -2.05 -0.49
CA ALA A 89 22.39 -0.99 -0.04
C ALA A 89 23.65 -0.91 -0.91
N ALA A 90 24.24 -2.06 -1.29
CA ALA A 90 25.38 -2.09 -2.18
C ALA A 90 25.04 -1.58 -3.59
N LEU A 91 23.88 -1.93 -4.13
CA LEU A 91 23.40 -1.41 -5.41
C LEU A 91 23.19 0.10 -5.37
N LEU A 92 22.56 0.63 -4.32
CA LEU A 92 22.35 2.06 -4.14
C LEU A 92 23.67 2.84 -4.07
N ASN A 93 24.67 2.31 -3.36
CA ASN A 93 25.99 2.94 -3.25
C ASN A 93 26.82 2.89 -4.54
N GLY A 94 26.53 1.94 -5.44
CA GLY A 94 27.23 1.78 -6.71
C GLY A 94 26.52 2.42 -7.90
N ALA A 95 25.28 2.89 -7.74
CA ALA A 95 24.49 3.50 -8.79
C ALA A 95 24.92 4.95 -9.06
N GLU A 96 24.98 5.34 -10.33
CA GLU A 96 25.27 6.70 -10.76
C GLU A 96 24.01 7.57 -10.80
N ARG A 97 22.85 7.00 -11.12
CA ARG A 97 21.56 7.71 -11.25
C ARG A 97 20.41 6.91 -10.61
N PRO A 98 20.47 6.62 -9.30
CA PRO A 98 19.42 5.88 -8.62
C PRO A 98 18.12 6.70 -8.52
N VAL A 99 16.98 6.03 -8.74
CA VAL A 99 15.64 6.59 -8.54
C VAL A 99 14.81 5.66 -7.66
N ILE A 100 14.14 6.23 -6.66
CA ILE A 100 13.09 5.54 -5.91
C ILE A 100 11.73 5.93 -6.49
N ILE A 101 10.94 4.93 -6.87
CA ILE A 101 9.52 5.07 -7.17
C ILE A 101 8.74 4.76 -5.89
N ALA A 102 8.24 5.79 -5.22
CA ALA A 102 7.43 5.66 -4.01
C ALA A 102 5.96 5.39 -4.37
N GLY A 103 5.41 4.30 -3.80
CA GLY A 103 4.03 3.90 -3.98
C GLY A 103 3.17 4.07 -2.72
N ASN A 104 1.89 3.71 -2.84
CA ASN A 104 0.92 3.82 -1.74
C ASN A 104 1.35 3.05 -0.48
N GLY A 105 2.17 2.01 -0.61
CA GLY A 105 2.70 1.26 0.52
C GLY A 105 3.53 2.13 1.47
N VAL A 106 4.26 3.11 0.96
CA VAL A 106 5.05 4.05 1.79
C VAL A 106 4.13 4.98 2.58
N MET A 107 3.09 5.51 1.92
CA MET A 107 2.05 6.34 2.55
C MET A 107 1.30 5.56 3.64
N ALA A 108 0.84 4.36 3.32
CA ALA A 108 0.10 3.50 4.24
C ALA A 108 0.92 3.08 5.45
N ALA A 109 2.25 2.97 5.30
CA ALA A 109 3.18 2.68 6.38
C ALA A 109 3.63 3.92 7.17
N ASN A 110 3.20 5.12 6.78
CA ASN A 110 3.65 6.41 7.35
C ASN A 110 5.18 6.58 7.33
N MET A 111 5.82 6.13 6.26
CA MET A 111 7.30 6.10 6.13
C MET A 111 7.86 7.28 5.33
N GLY A 112 7.06 8.32 5.07
CA GLY A 112 7.47 9.48 4.27
C GLY A 112 8.70 10.21 4.82
N ALA A 113 8.72 10.49 6.13
CA ALA A 113 9.87 11.15 6.77
C ALA A 113 11.17 10.32 6.71
N ALA A 114 11.06 9.00 6.86
CA ALA A 114 12.21 8.11 6.76
C ALA A 114 12.73 8.00 5.32
N LEU A 115 11.82 7.98 4.33
CA LEU A 115 12.17 8.03 2.92
C LEU A 115 12.84 9.36 2.56
N GLN A 116 12.30 10.49 3.03
CA GLN A 116 12.87 11.82 2.84
C GLN A 116 14.31 11.86 3.35
N ASP A 117 14.54 11.47 4.60
CA ASP A 117 15.86 11.48 5.24
C ASP A 117 16.86 10.57 4.50
N LEU A 118 16.44 9.38 4.09
CA LEU A 118 17.27 8.45 3.31
C LEU A 118 17.66 9.07 1.96
N ALA A 119 16.68 9.57 1.22
CA ALA A 119 16.89 10.08 -0.13
C ALA A 119 17.74 11.37 -0.13
N GLU A 120 17.54 12.26 0.85
CA GLU A 120 18.36 13.47 1.00
C GLU A 120 19.81 13.14 1.36
N LYS A 121 20.04 12.19 2.27
CA LYS A 121 21.39 11.77 2.66
C LYS A 121 22.15 11.08 1.52
N ALA A 122 21.45 10.28 0.74
CA ALA A 122 22.04 9.49 -0.34
C ALA A 122 22.02 10.21 -1.70
N GLY A 123 21.39 11.37 -1.80
CA GLY A 123 21.23 12.10 -3.07
C GLY A 123 20.38 11.34 -4.10
N ILE A 124 19.36 10.60 -3.65
CA ILE A 124 18.52 9.75 -4.50
C ILE A 124 17.26 10.52 -4.92
N ALA A 125 16.98 10.55 -6.22
CA ALA A 125 15.75 11.13 -6.74
C ALA A 125 14.53 10.26 -6.39
N VAL A 126 13.41 10.91 -6.03
CA VAL A 126 12.16 10.27 -5.64
C VAL A 126 11.05 10.67 -6.60
N ALA A 127 10.58 9.70 -7.38
CA ALA A 127 9.35 9.80 -8.16
C ALA A 127 8.19 9.17 -7.39
N THR A 128 6.98 9.71 -7.52
CA THR A 128 5.81 9.17 -6.81
C THR A 128 4.78 8.58 -7.78
N SER A 129 4.14 7.49 -7.39
CA SER A 129 2.84 7.15 -8.01
C SER A 129 1.79 8.21 -7.62
N TYR A 130 0.67 8.27 -8.34
CA TYR A 130 -0.44 9.17 -7.98
C TYR A 130 -0.90 9.00 -6.53
N ASN A 131 -0.95 7.76 -6.04
CA ASN A 131 -1.38 7.42 -4.68
C ASN A 131 -0.33 7.77 -3.60
N ALA A 132 0.90 8.10 -4.00
CA ALA A 132 1.99 8.45 -3.10
C ALA A 132 2.41 9.91 -3.21
N LYS A 133 1.65 10.73 -3.95
CA LYS A 133 1.95 12.15 -4.08
C LYS A 133 1.95 12.80 -2.68
N GLY A 134 2.97 13.60 -2.39
CA GLY A 134 3.16 14.22 -1.07
C GLY A 134 3.74 13.29 0.02
N VAL A 135 4.21 12.09 -0.31
CA VAL A 135 4.95 11.22 0.63
C VAL A 135 6.29 11.82 1.05
N VAL A 136 6.87 12.63 0.17
CA VAL A 136 8.03 13.49 0.41
C VAL A 136 7.61 14.94 0.13
N ALA A 137 8.34 15.90 0.68
CA ALA A 137 8.12 17.31 0.40
C ALA A 137 8.38 17.60 -1.09
N GLU A 138 7.35 17.99 -1.83
CA GLU A 138 7.42 18.29 -3.27
C GLU A 138 8.29 19.52 -3.60
N THR A 139 8.69 20.28 -2.58
CA THR A 139 9.64 21.41 -2.69
C THR A 139 11.09 21.00 -2.46
N SER A 140 11.36 19.73 -2.10
CA SER A 140 12.71 19.24 -1.88
C SER A 140 13.38 18.88 -3.21
N ASP A 141 14.70 19.05 -3.28
CA ASP A 141 15.48 18.79 -4.49
C ASP A 141 15.46 17.31 -4.91
N ILE A 142 15.17 16.40 -3.98
CA ILE A 142 15.00 14.97 -4.30
C ILE A 142 13.68 14.67 -5.02
N ALA A 143 12.68 15.54 -4.97
CA ALA A 143 11.35 15.26 -5.50
C ALA A 143 11.28 15.58 -7.01
N VAL A 144 11.25 14.54 -7.85
CA VAL A 144 11.15 14.71 -9.33
C VAL A 144 9.71 14.77 -9.84
N GLY A 145 8.75 14.50 -8.96
CA GLY A 145 7.31 14.58 -9.19
C GLY A 145 6.65 13.23 -9.44
N MET A 146 5.41 13.30 -9.92
CA MET A 146 4.59 12.11 -10.19
C MET A 146 4.99 11.46 -11.52
N LEU A 147 5.25 10.14 -11.56
CA LEU A 147 5.50 9.42 -12.81
C LEU A 147 4.22 8.85 -13.45
N GLY A 148 4.35 8.33 -14.68
CA GLY A 148 3.32 7.59 -15.40
C GLY A 148 2.71 8.34 -16.57
N THR A 149 1.60 7.82 -17.11
CA THR A 149 0.86 8.36 -18.27
C THR A 149 0.45 9.80 -18.08
N TRP A 150 -0.01 10.13 -16.87
CA TRP A 150 -0.46 11.46 -16.48
C TRP A 150 0.58 12.20 -15.62
N GLY A 151 1.80 11.65 -15.56
CA GLY A 151 2.90 12.15 -14.75
C GLY A 151 3.63 13.34 -15.37
N MET A 152 4.55 13.90 -14.60
CA MET A 152 5.43 14.97 -15.02
C MET A 152 6.52 14.44 -15.97
N PRO A 153 6.86 15.17 -17.05
CA PRO A 153 7.97 14.79 -17.92
C PRO A 153 9.31 14.63 -17.19
N THR A 154 9.53 15.41 -16.12
CA THR A 154 10.72 15.33 -15.26
C THR A 154 10.82 13.99 -14.55
N ALA A 155 9.73 13.53 -13.92
CA ALA A 155 9.69 12.24 -13.23
C ALA A 155 9.89 11.08 -14.22
N ASN A 156 9.19 11.12 -15.36
CA ASN A 156 9.34 10.09 -16.39
C ASN A 156 10.76 10.04 -16.97
N ARG A 157 11.39 11.21 -17.19
CA ARG A 157 12.78 11.28 -17.65
C ARG A 157 13.76 10.73 -16.61
N ALA A 158 13.63 11.13 -15.35
CA ALA A 158 14.47 10.64 -14.27
C ALA A 158 14.39 9.11 -14.17
N VAL A 159 13.19 8.53 -14.22
CA VAL A 159 12.99 7.08 -14.23
C VAL A 159 13.58 6.44 -15.49
N ALA A 160 13.39 7.02 -16.67
CA ALA A 160 13.91 6.47 -17.93
C ALA A 160 15.44 6.46 -17.99
N GLU A 161 16.10 7.48 -17.43
CA GLU A 161 17.56 7.65 -17.46
C GLU A 161 18.28 6.94 -16.28
N ALA A 162 17.52 6.48 -15.28
CA ALA A 162 18.05 5.78 -14.13
C ALA A 162 18.77 4.49 -14.52
N ASP A 163 19.89 4.21 -13.86
CA ASP A 163 20.58 2.91 -13.93
C ASP A 163 20.08 1.93 -12.85
N LEU A 164 19.51 2.45 -11.76
CA LEU A 164 18.84 1.70 -10.70
C LEU A 164 17.48 2.30 -10.39
N VAL A 165 16.43 1.48 -10.46
CA VAL A 165 15.05 1.86 -10.09
C VAL A 165 14.59 1.01 -8.92
N VAL A 166 14.27 1.65 -7.79
CA VAL A 166 13.73 1.00 -6.60
C VAL A 166 12.24 1.28 -6.48
N MET A 167 11.42 0.29 -6.75
CA MET A 167 9.95 0.34 -6.61
C MET A 167 9.58 0.04 -5.16
N LEU A 168 9.36 1.09 -4.36
CA LEU A 168 9.13 1.00 -2.93
C LEU A 168 7.62 1.12 -2.62
N GLY A 169 7.00 0.01 -2.23
CA GLY A 169 5.57 -0.06 -1.90
C GLY A 169 4.67 0.32 -3.09
N ALA A 170 5.12 0.06 -4.32
CA ALA A 170 4.48 0.46 -5.56
C ALA A 170 4.03 -0.76 -6.36
N SER A 171 2.74 -0.83 -6.70
CA SER A 171 2.19 -1.96 -7.45
C SER A 171 2.43 -1.92 -8.95
N MET A 172 3.09 -0.87 -9.46
CA MET A 172 3.47 -0.70 -10.87
C MET A 172 2.37 -1.03 -11.88
N GLY A 173 1.16 -0.52 -11.62
CA GLY A 173 0.01 -0.67 -12.53
C GLY A 173 0.24 -0.05 -13.92
N PRO A 174 -0.67 -0.34 -14.88
CA PRO A 174 -0.53 0.12 -16.27
C PRO A 174 -0.33 1.64 -16.40
N ASP A 175 -1.04 2.45 -15.61
CA ASP A 175 -0.90 3.90 -15.68
C ASP A 175 0.48 4.39 -15.21
N TYR A 176 1.12 3.69 -14.26
CA TYR A 176 2.45 4.04 -13.76
C TYR A 176 3.55 3.65 -14.74
N THR A 177 3.35 2.55 -15.46
CA THR A 177 4.28 2.02 -16.46
C THR A 177 4.00 2.53 -17.87
N ARG A 178 3.07 3.49 -18.03
CA ARG A 178 2.64 4.02 -19.33
C ARG A 178 2.20 2.92 -20.30
N PHE A 179 1.42 1.97 -19.81
CA PHE A 179 0.98 0.78 -20.56
C PHE A 179 2.14 -0.04 -21.12
N ARG A 180 3.21 -0.19 -20.32
CA ARG A 180 4.47 -0.86 -20.70
C ARG A 180 5.23 -0.12 -21.80
N ASP A 181 5.35 1.19 -21.64
CA ASP A 181 6.22 2.01 -22.48
C ASP A 181 7.67 1.53 -22.32
N PRO A 182 8.28 0.98 -23.40
CA PRO A 182 9.62 0.44 -23.32
C PRO A 182 10.66 1.53 -23.06
N ASP A 183 10.35 2.81 -23.26
CA ASP A 183 11.31 3.89 -23.02
C ASP A 183 11.29 4.38 -21.56
N LEU A 184 10.26 4.03 -20.77
CA LEU A 184 10.15 4.44 -19.36
C LEU A 184 10.89 3.48 -18.43
N ILE A 185 10.59 2.19 -18.52
CA ILE A 185 11.26 1.13 -17.75
C ILE A 185 11.85 0.17 -18.76
N ARG A 186 13.18 0.04 -18.73
CA ARG A 186 13.98 -0.72 -19.70
C ARG A 186 14.65 -1.92 -19.03
N PRO A 187 13.93 -3.04 -18.87
CA PRO A 187 14.55 -4.27 -18.36
C PRO A 187 15.75 -4.66 -19.23
N GLY A 188 16.92 -4.81 -18.61
CA GLY A 188 18.19 -5.09 -19.29
C GLY A 188 19.15 -3.91 -19.30
N ASP A 189 18.64 -2.69 -19.43
CA ASP A 189 19.43 -1.45 -19.30
C ASP A 189 19.47 -0.96 -17.85
N GLN A 190 18.40 -1.25 -17.10
CA GLN A 190 18.21 -0.80 -15.73
C GLN A 190 18.25 -1.98 -14.76
N THR A 191 18.84 -1.75 -13.59
CA THR A 191 18.64 -2.63 -12.44
C THR A 191 17.31 -2.27 -11.79
N LEU A 192 16.40 -3.24 -11.70
CA LEU A 192 15.07 -3.05 -11.11
C LEU A 192 14.99 -3.79 -9.78
N VAL A 193 14.61 -3.09 -8.70
CA VAL A 193 14.41 -3.68 -7.38
C VAL A 193 13.01 -3.37 -6.87
N GLN A 194 12.24 -4.42 -6.55
CA GLN A 194 10.92 -4.31 -5.95
C GLN A 194 11.02 -4.51 -4.43
N VAL A 195 10.47 -3.57 -3.65
CA VAL A 195 10.36 -3.68 -2.19
C VAL A 195 8.90 -3.48 -1.81
N ASP A 196 8.19 -4.58 -1.57
CA ASP A 196 6.78 -4.56 -1.23
C ASP A 196 6.45 -5.65 -0.18
N VAL A 197 5.39 -5.41 0.59
CA VAL A 197 4.84 -6.40 1.53
C VAL A 197 3.99 -7.44 0.82
N ASP A 198 3.53 -7.15 -0.40
CA ASP A 198 2.76 -8.06 -1.23
C ASP A 198 3.63 -8.71 -2.33
N PRO A 199 3.82 -10.03 -2.31
CA PRO A 199 4.64 -10.74 -3.29
C PRO A 199 4.04 -10.81 -4.70
N ARG A 200 2.81 -10.32 -4.91
CA ARG A 200 2.16 -10.28 -6.24
C ARG A 200 2.54 -9.06 -7.08
N ASN A 201 3.13 -8.05 -6.45
CA ASN A 201 3.67 -6.87 -7.13
C ASN A 201 5.10 -7.19 -7.57
#